data_AF-A0A832PLF3-F1
#
_entry.id   AF-A0A832PLF3-F1
#
_cell.length_a   1.000
_cell.length_b   1.000
_cell.length_c   1.000
_cell.angle_alpha   90.00
_cell.angle_beta   90.00
_cell.angle_gamma   90.00
#
_symmetry.space_group_name_H-M   'P 1'
#
loop_
_entity.id
_entity.type
_entity.pdbx_description
1 polymer ?
#
loop_
_entity_poly.entity_id
_entity_poly.type
_entity_poly.pdbx_seq_one_letter_code
_entity_poly.pdbx_strand_id
1 'polypeptide(L)'
;MTEATDIRRNPGGLPGELIMWVLIVSELAVFGAALLIFLVLRLGDPQGFAESQAQLHRLSAGINTMVLVSSGFAAALAARAAETGTAGARRAVRRLLAVAILLGGVFLLLKGVEYADAARRGLGLEAHVFFTFYWLLTLFHAAHVLAGMVILAIVSIRANADAVEASAQFWHMVDLVWVILFPVIYLL
;
A
#
# COMPACT_ATOMS: atom_id res chain seq x y z
N MET A 1 -17.14 -48.45 -20.87
CA MET A 1 -17.74 -47.54 -19.89
C MET A 1 -16.58 -46.88 -19.17
N THR A 2 -16.07 -45.80 -19.75
CA THR A 2 -14.77 -45.21 -19.40
C THR A 2 -15.00 -44.14 -18.35
N GLU A 3 -14.55 -44.45 -17.14
CA GLU A 3 -14.57 -43.55 -15.98
C GLU A 3 -13.61 -42.39 -16.28
N ALA A 4 -14.18 -41.21 -16.57
CA ALA A 4 -13.44 -39.98 -16.69
C ALA A 4 -13.02 -39.55 -15.27
N THR A 5 -11.76 -39.78 -14.93
CA THR A 5 -11.16 -39.25 -13.70
C THR A 5 -11.13 -37.73 -13.81
N ASP A 6 -12.06 -37.08 -13.14
CA ASP A 6 -12.04 -35.65 -12.87
C ASP A 6 -10.86 -35.34 -11.92
N ILE A 7 -9.75 -34.89 -12.49
CA ILE A 7 -8.52 -34.50 -11.76
C ILE A 7 -8.29 -32.99 -11.86
N ARG A 8 -9.34 -32.17 -11.67
CA ARG A 8 -9.17 -30.71 -11.53
C ARG A 8 -9.86 -30.15 -10.29
N ARG A 9 -9.40 -30.61 -9.12
CA ARG A 9 -9.29 -29.73 -7.94
C ARG A 9 -7.98 -30.00 -7.26
N ASN A 10 -7.07 -29.03 -7.29
CA ASN A 10 -5.98 -28.97 -6.33
C ASN A 10 -6.60 -28.64 -4.96
N PRO A 11 -6.60 -29.55 -3.96
CA PRO A 11 -7.19 -29.30 -2.65
C PRO A 11 -6.24 -28.58 -1.67
N GLY A 12 -5.05 -28.17 -2.12
CA GLY A 12 -4.06 -27.51 -1.28
C GLY A 12 -3.53 -26.24 -1.94
N GLY A 13 -3.91 -25.08 -1.42
CA GLY A 13 -3.26 -23.81 -1.76
C GLY A 13 -1.75 -23.95 -1.58
N LEU A 14 -0.98 -23.52 -2.57
CA LEU A 14 0.47 -23.62 -2.55
C LEU A 14 1.00 -22.88 -1.31
N PRO A 15 2.06 -23.36 -0.64
CA PRO A 15 2.58 -22.75 0.60
C PRO A 15 2.80 -21.23 0.52
N GLY A 16 3.17 -20.72 -0.67
CA GLY A 16 3.40 -19.30 -0.91
C GLY A 16 2.15 -18.42 -0.85
N GLU A 17 0.98 -18.94 -1.27
CA GLU A 17 -0.30 -18.21 -1.22
C GLU A 17 -0.74 -18.01 0.24
N LEU A 18 -0.63 -19.06 1.06
CA LEU A 18 -0.96 -18.99 2.48
C LEU A 18 -0.07 -18.00 3.24
N ILE A 19 1.25 -18.02 2.98
CA ILE A 19 2.20 -17.10 3.62
C ILE A 19 1.86 -15.65 3.26
N MET A 20 1.47 -15.38 2.02
CA MET A 20 1.06 -14.05 1.59
C MET A 20 -0.18 -13.55 2.34
N TRP A 21 -1.20 -14.40 2.48
CA TRP A 21 -2.40 -14.04 3.24
C TRP A 21 -2.11 -13.79 4.72
N VAL A 22 -1.26 -14.62 5.34
CA VAL A 22 -0.84 -14.40 6.72
C VAL A 22 -0.14 -13.05 6.86
N LEU A 23 0.79 -12.72 5.95
CA LEU A 23 1.48 -11.43 5.94
C LEU A 23 0.51 -10.26 5.78
N ILE A 24 -0.40 -10.34 4.80
CA ILE A 24 -1.41 -9.30 4.55
C ILE A 24 -2.27 -9.06 5.79
N VAL A 25 -2.79 -10.13 6.38
CA VAL A 25 -3.67 -10.04 7.56
C VAL A 25 -2.90 -9.53 8.78
N SER A 26 -1.66 -9.97 8.99
CA SER A 26 -0.85 -9.49 10.12
C SER A 26 -0.54 -8.01 10.01
N GLU A 27 -0.16 -7.53 8.82
CA GLU A 27 0.11 -6.10 8.60
C GLU A 27 -1.17 -5.26 8.77
N LEU A 28 -2.30 -5.71 8.21
CA LEU A 28 -3.59 -5.05 8.40
C LEU A 28 -3.99 -5.01 9.89
N ALA A 29 -3.70 -6.07 10.66
CA ALA A 29 -3.96 -6.09 12.09
C ALA A 29 -3.09 -5.09 12.86
N VAL A 30 -1.80 -4.96 12.53
CA VAL A 30 -0.88 -4.00 13.15
C VAL A 30 -1.34 -2.56 12.87
N PHE A 31 -1.60 -2.21 11.61
CA PHE A 31 -2.12 -0.89 11.24
C PHE A 31 -3.49 -0.63 11.86
N GLY A 32 -4.38 -1.63 11.84
CA GLY A 32 -5.72 -1.53 12.40
C GLY A 32 -5.71 -1.27 13.90
N ALA A 33 -4.88 -1.99 14.66
CA ALA A 33 -4.72 -1.78 16.09
C ALA A 33 -4.16 -0.38 16.40
N ALA A 34 -3.13 0.06 15.67
CA ALA A 34 -2.55 1.38 15.87
C ALA A 34 -3.55 2.51 15.52
N LEU A 35 -4.34 2.36 14.46
CA LEU A 35 -5.41 3.29 14.11
C LEU A 35 -6.53 3.32 15.15
N LEU A 36 -6.89 2.16 15.71
CA LEU A 36 -7.90 2.09 16.76
C LEU A 36 -7.45 2.81 18.03
N ILE A 37 -6.18 2.64 18.42
CA ILE A 37 -5.58 3.39 19.53
C ILE A 37 -5.60 4.89 19.22
N PHE A 38 -5.20 5.31 18.02
CA PHE A 38 -5.26 6.71 17.59
C PHE A 38 -6.66 7.31 17.73
N LEU A 39 -7.70 6.58 17.28
CA LEU A 39 -9.09 7.01 17.39
C LEU A 39 -9.57 7.10 18.85
N VAL A 40 -9.16 6.17 19.72
CA VAL A 40 -9.50 6.21 21.15
C VAL A 40 -8.84 7.41 21.83
N LEU A 41 -7.56 7.66 21.55
CA LEU A 41 -6.84 8.82 22.11
C LEU A 41 -7.47 10.14 21.67
N ARG A 42 -7.95 10.22 20.43
CA ARG A 42 -8.68 11.37 19.91
C ARG A 42 -9.96 11.69 20.72
N LEU A 43 -10.64 10.68 21.26
CA LEU A 43 -11.83 10.91 22.10
C LEU A 43 -11.49 11.64 23.41
N GLY A 44 -10.25 11.47 23.90
CA GLY A 44 -9.75 12.15 25.10
C GLY A 44 -9.33 13.60 24.86
N ASP A 45 -8.87 13.93 23.65
CA ASP A 45 -8.50 15.29 23.26
C ASP A 45 -8.96 15.64 21.82
N PRO A 46 -10.26 15.88 21.60
CA PRO A 46 -10.76 16.16 20.26
C PRO A 46 -10.24 17.48 19.67
N GLN A 47 -10.00 18.49 20.52
CA GLN A 47 -9.56 19.82 20.10
C GLN A 47 -8.09 19.82 19.68
N GLY A 48 -7.18 19.26 20.49
CA GLY A 48 -5.77 19.19 20.14
C GLY A 48 -5.51 18.33 18.90
N PHE A 49 -6.31 17.27 18.67
CA PHE A 49 -6.30 16.52 17.41
C PHE A 49 -6.76 17.37 16.21
N ALA A 50 -7.84 18.14 16.35
CA ALA A 50 -8.33 19.00 15.26
C ALA A 50 -7.32 20.10 14.90
N GLU A 51 -6.70 20.72 15.90
CA GLU A 51 -5.64 21.72 15.71
C GLU A 51 -4.38 21.13 15.07
N SER A 52 -3.95 19.95 15.53
CA SER A 52 -2.81 19.23 14.94
C SER A 52 -3.08 18.80 13.50
N GLN A 53 -4.30 18.32 13.21
CA GLN A 53 -4.71 17.92 11.86
C GLN A 53 -4.76 19.13 10.91
N ALA A 54 -5.25 20.29 11.37
CA ALA A 54 -5.35 21.50 10.55
C ALA A 54 -3.98 22.00 10.06
N GLN A 55 -2.90 21.55 10.70
CA GLN A 55 -1.53 21.86 10.31
C GLN A 55 -1.02 21.02 9.13
N LEU A 56 -1.73 19.96 8.73
CA LEU A 56 -1.36 19.10 7.60
C LEU A 56 -1.94 19.57 6.27
N HIS A 57 -1.26 19.25 5.16
CA HIS A 57 -1.64 19.68 3.82
C HIS A 57 -2.66 18.72 3.18
N ARG A 58 -3.95 18.93 3.46
CA ARG A 58 -5.04 18.05 2.98
C ARG A 58 -5.07 17.84 1.47
N LEU A 59 -4.84 18.89 0.68
CA LEU A 59 -4.84 18.80 -0.78
C LEU A 59 -3.67 17.95 -1.29
N SER A 60 -2.47 18.15 -0.73
CA SER A 60 -1.29 17.33 -1.06
C SER A 60 -1.56 15.86 -0.76
N ALA A 61 -2.11 15.57 0.42
CA ALA A 61 -2.48 14.22 0.81
C ALA A 61 -3.55 13.60 -0.11
N GLY A 62 -4.55 14.39 -0.56
CA GLY A 62 -5.55 13.94 -1.52
C GLY A 62 -4.96 13.59 -2.89
N ILE A 63 -4.09 14.45 -3.43
CA ILE A 63 -3.35 14.18 -4.68
C ILE A 63 -2.52 12.91 -4.52
N ASN A 64 -1.84 12.76 -3.39
CA ASN A 64 -1.00 11.62 -3.11
C ASN A 64 -1.80 10.30 -3.07
N THR A 65 -3.00 10.32 -2.49
CA THR A 65 -3.91 9.18 -2.51
C THR A 65 -4.36 8.83 -3.92
N MET A 66 -4.68 9.82 -4.76
CA MET A 66 -5.04 9.58 -6.17
C MET A 66 -3.89 8.94 -6.97
N VAL A 67 -2.66 9.40 -6.72
CA VAL A 67 -1.45 8.82 -7.32
C VAL A 67 -1.30 7.35 -6.93
N LEU A 68 -1.45 7.04 -5.64
CA LEU A 68 -1.26 5.68 -5.15
C LEU A 68 -2.38 4.73 -5.62
N VAL A 69 -3.63 5.16 -5.59
CA VAL A 69 -4.76 4.37 -6.14
C VAL A 69 -4.57 4.10 -7.64
N SER A 70 -4.08 5.08 -8.39
CA SER A 70 -3.74 4.89 -9.81
C SER A 70 -2.59 3.89 -10.00
N SER A 71 -1.62 3.89 -9.09
CA SER A 71 -0.55 2.89 -9.04
C SER A 71 -1.09 1.47 -8.86
N GLY A 72 -1.96 1.28 -7.87
CA GLY A 72 -2.63 0.01 -7.63
C GLY A 72 -3.41 -0.51 -8.81
N PHE A 73 -4.13 0.39 -9.49
CA PHE A 73 -4.87 0.05 -10.70
C PHE A 73 -3.92 -0.42 -11.84
N ALA A 74 -2.77 0.22 -12.01
CA ALA A 74 -1.76 -0.22 -12.97
C ALA A 74 -1.18 -1.61 -12.62
N ALA A 75 -0.93 -1.88 -11.34
CA ALA A 75 -0.48 -3.20 -10.87
C ALA A 75 -1.55 -4.29 -11.11
N ALA A 76 -2.83 -3.99 -10.88
CA ALA A 76 -3.94 -4.91 -11.15
C ALA A 76 -4.08 -5.22 -12.65
N LEU A 77 -3.93 -4.22 -13.51
CA LEU A 77 -3.88 -4.41 -14.96
C LEU A 77 -2.68 -5.29 -15.37
N ALA A 78 -1.54 -5.15 -14.69
CA ALA A 78 -0.36 -5.98 -14.95
C ALA A 78 -0.63 -7.45 -14.61
N ALA A 79 -1.27 -7.74 -13.47
CA ALA A 79 -1.65 -9.09 -13.08
C ALA A 79 -2.59 -9.74 -14.12
N ARG A 80 -3.65 -9.03 -14.51
CA ARG A 80 -4.58 -9.50 -15.56
C ARG A 80 -3.90 -9.74 -16.90
N ALA A 81 -2.95 -8.89 -17.27
CA ALA A 81 -2.18 -9.09 -18.49
C ALA A 81 -1.30 -10.35 -18.40
N ALA A 82 -0.72 -10.64 -17.24
CA ALA A 82 0.16 -11.78 -17.04
C ALA A 82 -0.55 -13.13 -17.22
N GLU A 83 -1.84 -13.24 -16.86
CA GLU A 83 -2.67 -14.45 -17.04
C GLU A 83 -2.79 -14.88 -18.51
N THR A 84 -2.74 -13.94 -19.47
CA THR A 84 -2.93 -14.26 -20.90
C THR A 84 -1.73 -14.97 -21.55
N GLY A 85 -0.56 -14.99 -20.91
CA GLY A 85 0.59 -15.84 -21.30
C GLY A 85 1.32 -15.53 -22.62
N THR A 86 0.94 -14.51 -23.38
CA THR A 86 1.57 -14.21 -24.69
C THR A 86 2.86 -13.38 -24.58
N ALA A 87 3.71 -13.42 -25.62
CA ALA A 87 4.92 -12.57 -25.67
C ALA A 87 4.59 -11.06 -25.66
N GLY A 88 3.48 -10.66 -26.29
CA GLY A 88 2.94 -9.30 -26.23
C GLY A 88 2.51 -8.92 -24.81
N ALA A 89 1.90 -9.86 -24.08
CA ALA A 89 1.51 -9.68 -22.69
C ALA A 89 2.70 -9.38 -21.77
N ARG A 90 3.83 -10.09 -21.92
CA ARG A 90 5.04 -9.82 -21.10
C ARG A 90 5.55 -8.38 -21.20
N ARG A 91 5.48 -7.77 -22.40
CA ARG A 91 5.87 -6.36 -22.58
C ARG A 91 4.86 -5.42 -21.92
N ALA A 92 3.58 -5.73 -22.00
CA ALA A 92 2.53 -4.96 -21.33
C ALA A 92 2.67 -5.02 -19.80
N VAL A 93 2.87 -6.21 -19.23
CA VAL A 93 3.12 -6.42 -17.79
C VAL A 93 4.27 -5.56 -17.31
N ARG A 94 5.43 -5.62 -17.98
CA ARG A 94 6.60 -4.80 -17.62
C ARG A 94 6.33 -3.30 -17.62
N ARG A 95 5.60 -2.82 -18.64
CA ARG A 95 5.23 -1.40 -18.74
C ARG A 95 4.28 -0.98 -17.61
N LEU A 96 3.27 -1.80 -17.33
CA LEU A 96 2.29 -1.52 -16.29
C LEU A 96 2.92 -1.54 -14.88
N LEU A 97 3.80 -2.52 -14.60
CA LEU A 97 4.56 -2.55 -13.36
C LEU A 97 5.52 -1.36 -13.24
N ALA A 98 6.17 -0.95 -14.33
CA ALA A 98 7.01 0.25 -14.33
C ALA A 98 6.20 1.51 -14.02
N VAL A 99 4.98 1.64 -14.59
CA VAL A 99 4.06 2.74 -14.26
C VAL A 99 3.69 2.73 -12.78
N ALA A 100 3.34 1.56 -12.22
CA ALA A 100 3.04 1.43 -10.79
C ALA A 100 4.23 1.86 -9.91
N ILE A 101 5.45 1.38 -10.22
CA ILE A 101 6.66 1.77 -9.48
C ILE A 101 6.91 3.28 -9.57
N LEU A 102 6.77 3.88 -10.76
CA LEU A 102 6.95 5.32 -10.92
C LEU A 102 5.94 6.14 -10.11
N LEU A 103 4.68 5.73 -10.09
CA LEU A 103 3.64 6.38 -9.28
C LEU A 103 3.91 6.21 -7.79
N GLY A 104 4.36 5.03 -7.34
CA GLY A 104 4.86 4.83 -5.96
C GLY A 104 6.05 5.73 -5.61
N GLY A 105 6.95 5.96 -6.56
CA GLY A 105 8.04 6.93 -6.41
C GLY A 105 7.53 8.37 -6.26
N VAL A 106 6.57 8.80 -7.09
CA VAL A 106 5.91 10.11 -6.94
C VAL A 106 5.26 10.22 -5.57
N PHE A 107 4.62 9.16 -5.09
CA PHE A 107 4.02 9.13 -3.75
C PHE A 107 5.06 9.41 -2.65
N LEU A 108 6.20 8.71 -2.69
CA LEU A 108 7.27 8.89 -1.72
C LEU A 108 7.91 10.28 -1.80
N LEU A 109 8.02 10.86 -3.00
CA LEU A 109 8.53 12.22 -3.18
C LEU A 109 7.59 13.26 -2.57
N LEU A 110 6.29 13.19 -2.86
CA LEU A 110 5.30 14.10 -2.28
C LEU A 110 5.28 14.00 -0.75
N LYS A 111 5.37 12.77 -0.21
CA LYS A 111 5.49 12.57 1.24
C LYS A 111 6.80 13.09 1.81
N GLY A 112 7.91 12.91 1.12
CA GLY A 112 9.21 13.44 1.54
C GLY A 112 9.20 14.97 1.66
N VAL A 113 8.54 15.67 0.72
CA VAL A 113 8.35 17.12 0.80
C VAL A 113 7.51 17.51 2.01
N GLU A 114 6.42 16.79 2.27
CA GLU A 114 5.55 17.04 3.43
C GLU A 114 6.27 16.77 4.76
N TYR A 115 7.04 15.69 4.86
CA TYR A 115 7.88 15.38 6.03
C TYR A 115 8.91 16.47 6.27
N ALA A 116 9.58 16.95 5.22
CA ALA A 116 10.53 18.04 5.35
C ALA A 116 9.85 19.34 5.82
N ASP A 117 8.63 19.61 5.36
CA ASP A 117 7.83 20.75 5.83
C ASP A 117 7.44 20.63 7.31
N ALA A 118 6.88 19.48 7.70
CA ALA A 118 6.50 19.17 9.07
C ALA A 118 7.70 19.29 10.03
N ALA A 119 8.85 18.74 9.65
CA ALA A 119 10.08 18.81 10.44
C ALA A 119 10.58 20.26 10.60
N ARG A 120 10.58 21.06 9.53
CA ARG A 120 10.96 22.50 9.60
C ARG A 120 10.04 23.32 10.50
N ARG A 121 8.77 22.93 10.59
CA ARG A 121 7.75 23.58 11.43
C ARG A 121 7.77 23.08 12.88
N GLY A 122 8.69 22.19 13.25
CA GLY A 122 8.80 21.65 14.60
C GLY A 122 7.72 20.61 14.95
N LEU A 123 7.02 20.06 13.95
CA LEU A 123 5.96 19.07 14.14
C LEU A 123 6.54 17.65 14.26
N GLY A 124 7.44 17.49 15.22
CA GLY A 124 8.11 16.22 15.51
C GLY A 124 7.26 15.24 16.31
N LEU A 125 7.84 14.09 16.66
CA LEU A 125 7.19 13.04 17.46
C LEU A 125 6.71 13.53 18.83
N GLU A 126 7.36 14.54 19.41
CA GLU A 126 7.07 15.07 20.75
C GLU A 126 6.11 16.26 20.74
N ALA A 127 5.74 16.78 19.56
CA ALA A 127 4.91 17.98 19.45
C ALA A 127 3.49 17.76 19.98
N HIS A 128 2.89 16.63 19.61
CA HIS A 128 1.59 16.19 20.08
C HIS A 128 1.44 14.69 19.82
N VAL A 129 0.61 13.99 20.60
CA VAL A 129 0.36 12.54 20.39
C VAL A 129 -0.17 12.24 18.99
N PHE A 130 -0.91 13.19 18.40
CA PHE A 130 -1.30 13.14 16.99
C PHE A 130 -0.09 12.99 16.06
N PHE A 131 0.95 13.82 16.25
CA PHE A 131 2.16 13.78 15.42
C PHE A 131 2.98 12.53 15.68
N THR A 132 3.00 12.01 16.92
CA THR A 132 3.61 10.70 17.21
C THR A 132 3.03 9.60 16.33
N PHE A 133 1.70 9.46 16.31
CA PHE A 133 1.02 8.47 15.47
C PHE A 133 1.13 8.78 13.97
N TYR A 134 1.03 10.05 13.58
CA TYR A 134 1.25 10.48 12.20
C TYR A 134 2.59 9.95 11.68
N TRP A 135 3.69 10.23 12.38
CA TRP A 135 5.02 9.83 11.94
C TRP A 135 5.17 8.31 11.96
N LEU A 136 4.75 7.63 13.03
CA LEU A 136 4.88 6.17 13.12
C LEU A 136 4.09 5.44 12.03
N LEU A 137 2.81 5.78 11.85
CA LEU A 137 1.95 5.15 10.85
C LEU A 137 2.41 5.46 9.42
N THR A 138 2.69 6.73 9.11
CA THR A 138 3.00 7.14 7.74
C THR A 138 4.42 6.75 7.33
N LEU A 139 5.40 6.76 8.25
CA LEU A 139 6.76 6.30 7.96
C LEU A 139 6.83 4.79 7.81
N PHE A 140 6.13 4.04 8.67
CA PHE A 140 6.03 2.59 8.55
C PHE A 140 5.35 2.20 7.24
N HIS A 141 4.30 2.91 6.84
CA HIS A 141 3.67 2.74 5.54
C HIS A 141 4.61 3.09 4.38
N ALA A 142 5.35 4.20 4.46
CA ALA A 142 6.32 4.57 3.42
C ALA A 142 7.41 3.51 3.24
N ALA A 143 7.84 2.86 4.32
CA ALA A 143 8.76 1.72 4.26
C ALA A 143 8.14 0.52 3.50
N HIS A 144 6.86 0.24 3.71
CA HIS A 144 6.12 -0.80 2.96
C HIS A 144 5.99 -0.47 1.48
N VAL A 145 5.68 0.78 1.14
CA VAL A 145 5.66 1.24 -0.27
C VAL A 145 7.01 1.01 -0.91
N LEU A 146 8.10 1.39 -0.25
CA LEU A 146 9.45 1.17 -0.77
C LEU A 146 9.77 -0.32 -0.96
N ALA A 147 9.44 -1.17 0.01
CA ALA A 147 9.60 -2.62 -0.09
C ALA A 147 8.78 -3.20 -1.26
N GLY A 148 7.53 -2.77 -1.41
CA GLY A 148 6.67 -3.14 -2.53
C GLY A 148 7.27 -2.74 -3.88
N MET A 149 7.87 -1.56 -3.98
CA MET A 149 8.48 -1.09 -5.22
C MET A 149 9.65 -1.98 -5.63
N VAL A 150 10.45 -2.41 -4.65
CA VAL A 150 11.55 -3.37 -4.87
C VAL A 150 11.01 -4.72 -5.35
N ILE A 151 9.94 -5.23 -4.73
CA ILE A 151 9.30 -6.49 -5.13
C ILE A 151 8.77 -6.39 -6.57
N LEU A 152 8.01 -5.33 -6.90
CA LEU A 152 7.49 -5.12 -8.26
C LEU A 152 8.63 -4.99 -9.28
N ALA A 153 9.73 -4.31 -8.93
CA ALA A 153 10.89 -4.17 -9.79
C ALA A 153 11.53 -5.53 -10.10
N ILE A 154 11.73 -6.39 -9.09
CA ILE A 154 12.29 -7.74 -9.26
C ILE A 154 11.36 -8.60 -10.12
N VAL A 155 10.05 -8.59 -9.83
CA VAL A 155 9.06 -9.40 -10.55
C VAL A 155 8.91 -8.95 -12.00
N SER A 156 9.08 -7.65 -12.30
CA SER A 156 9.03 -7.12 -13.66
C SER A 156 10.08 -7.74 -14.60
N ILE A 157 11.24 -8.17 -14.07
CA ILE A 157 12.32 -8.76 -14.88
C ILE A 157 11.85 -10.08 -15.51
N ARG A 158 11.25 -10.96 -14.70
CA ARG A 158 10.80 -12.28 -15.15
C ARG A 158 9.39 -12.26 -15.73
N ALA A 159 8.52 -11.37 -15.25
CA ALA A 159 7.11 -11.27 -15.64
C ALA A 159 6.40 -12.63 -15.62
N ASN A 160 6.66 -13.43 -14.59
CA ASN A 160 5.99 -14.70 -14.33
C ASN A 160 4.61 -14.41 -13.72
N ALA A 161 3.56 -15.09 -14.18
CA ALA A 161 2.17 -14.81 -13.79
C ALA A 161 1.95 -14.90 -12.27
N ASP A 162 2.31 -16.03 -11.65
CA ASP A 162 2.13 -16.27 -10.22
C ASP A 162 2.86 -15.21 -9.38
N ALA A 163 4.10 -14.87 -9.75
CA ALA A 163 4.88 -13.84 -9.05
C ALA A 163 4.28 -12.44 -9.23
N VAL A 164 3.75 -12.12 -10.41
CA VAL A 164 3.08 -10.85 -10.70
C VAL A 164 1.80 -10.74 -9.88
N GLU A 165 0.97 -11.78 -9.86
CA GLU A 165 -0.26 -11.84 -9.08
C GLU A 165 0.02 -11.65 -7.59
N ALA A 166 0.94 -12.44 -7.05
CA ALA A 166 1.42 -12.34 -5.67
C ALA A 166 1.92 -10.91 -5.33
N SER A 167 2.76 -10.33 -6.19
CA SER A 167 3.26 -8.97 -5.98
C SER A 167 2.17 -7.89 -6.06
N ALA A 168 1.18 -8.09 -6.93
CA ALA A 168 0.05 -7.18 -7.09
C ALA A 168 -0.88 -7.25 -5.87
N GLN A 169 -1.11 -8.43 -5.29
CA GLN A 169 -1.86 -8.61 -4.05
C GLN A 169 -1.19 -7.88 -2.88
N PHE A 170 0.12 -8.04 -2.72
CA PHE A 170 0.88 -7.29 -1.71
C PHE A 170 0.79 -5.77 -1.93
N TRP A 171 0.98 -5.32 -3.18
CA TRP A 171 0.90 -3.89 -3.53
C TRP A 171 -0.50 -3.31 -3.23
N HIS A 172 -1.57 -4.04 -3.56
CA HIS A 172 -2.94 -3.65 -3.23
C HIS A 172 -3.19 -3.56 -1.73
N MET A 173 -2.62 -4.46 -0.93
CA MET A 173 -2.71 -4.35 0.53
C MET A 173 -2.07 -3.04 1.01
N VAL A 174 -0.88 -2.70 0.51
CA VAL A 174 -0.20 -1.45 0.86
C VAL A 174 -1.08 -0.25 0.47
N ASP A 175 -1.62 -0.23 -0.75
CA ASP A 175 -2.52 0.83 -1.21
C ASP A 175 -3.79 0.95 -0.34
N LEU A 176 -4.38 -0.19 0.05
CA LEU A 176 -5.57 -0.24 0.91
C LEU A 176 -5.28 0.38 2.30
N VAL A 177 -4.12 0.06 2.89
CA VAL A 177 -3.69 0.67 4.15
C VAL A 177 -3.67 2.20 4.01
N TRP A 178 -3.11 2.73 2.93
CA TRP A 178 -3.09 4.17 2.71
C TRP A 178 -4.49 4.78 2.55
N VAL A 179 -5.37 4.11 1.81
CA VAL A 179 -6.76 4.56 1.61
C VAL A 179 -7.51 4.67 2.94
N ILE A 180 -7.14 3.88 3.95
CA ILE A 180 -7.68 3.97 5.32
C ILE A 180 -6.93 5.02 6.15
N LEU A 181 -5.60 5.09 6.06
CA LEU A 181 -4.79 6.08 6.78
C LEU A 181 -5.16 7.52 6.40
N PHE A 182 -5.37 7.78 5.11
CA PHE A 182 -5.66 9.12 4.59
C PHE A 182 -6.88 9.77 5.27
N PRO A 183 -8.09 9.19 5.27
CA PRO A 183 -9.23 9.81 5.92
C PRO A 183 -9.03 9.91 7.43
N VAL A 184 -8.48 8.88 8.09
CA VAL A 184 -8.31 8.89 9.55
C VAL A 184 -7.34 9.97 10.03
N ILE A 185 -6.26 10.21 9.29
CA ILE A 185 -5.23 11.18 9.70
C ILE A 185 -5.54 12.59 9.18
N TYR A 186 -6.05 12.74 7.95
CA TYR A 186 -6.15 14.05 7.28
C TYR A 186 -7.55 14.66 7.25
N LEU A 187 -8.60 13.84 7.37
CA LEU A 187 -9.99 14.29 7.20
C LEU A 187 -10.82 14.17 8.48
N LEU A 188 -10.60 13.12 9.28
CA LEU A 188 -11.25 12.88 10.55
C LEU A 188 -10.50 13.61 11.64
#